data_AF-A0A1V1V0F7-F1
#
_entry.id   AF-A0A1V1V0F7-F1
#
_cell.length_a   1.000
_cell.length_b   1.000
_cell.length_c   1.000
_cell.angle_alpha   90.00
_cell.angle_beta   90.00
_cell.angle_gamma   90.00
#
_symmetry.space_group_name_H-M   'P 1'
#
loop_
_entity.id
_entity.type
_entity.pdbx_description
1 polymer ?
#
loop_
_entity_poly.entity_id
_entity_poly.type
_entity_poly.pdbx_seq_one_letter_code
_entity_poly.pdbx_strand_id
1 'polypeptide(L)'
;MASDLTSATGPDLKELSLMSSEKAEALTASAGAVAASAGAIGRRLGQAAMDEGAHVLRAAAAIGEARTPAQAAEAQFRYALGWWSRAANQALTLNDALMKAQADAVAPIHKTATANAKRLRKKT
;
A
#
# COMPACT_ATOMS: atom_id res chain seq x y z
N MET A 1 29.15 21.76 -13.13
CA MET A 1 28.73 20.56 -12.37
C MET A 1 29.91 19.86 -11.69
N ALA A 2 31.06 19.61 -12.35
CA ALA A 2 32.21 18.94 -11.71
C ALA A 2 33.09 19.83 -10.79
N SER A 3 33.09 21.15 -10.98
CA SER A 3 33.97 22.08 -10.23
C SER A 3 33.53 22.34 -8.78
N ASP A 4 32.32 21.92 -8.39
CA ASP A 4 31.70 22.22 -7.09
C ASP A 4 31.95 21.11 -6.05
N LEU A 5 32.25 19.88 -6.52
CA LEU A 5 32.64 18.76 -5.65
C LEU A 5 34.08 18.89 -5.14
N THR A 6 34.93 19.64 -5.86
CA THR A 6 36.34 19.85 -5.50
C THR A 6 36.57 21.06 -4.59
N SER A 7 35.55 21.92 -4.39
CA SER A 7 35.59 23.09 -3.50
C SER A 7 34.95 22.86 -2.13
N ALA A 8 34.42 21.66 -1.86
CA ALA A 8 33.78 21.34 -0.60
C ALA A 8 34.78 21.47 0.57
N THR A 9 34.48 22.39 1.49
CA THR A 9 35.32 22.60 2.67
C THR A 9 35.10 21.47 3.68
N GLY A 10 36.00 21.29 4.67
CA GLY A 10 35.85 20.26 5.70
C GLY A 10 34.46 20.21 6.39
N PRO A 11 33.83 21.35 6.71
CA PRO A 11 32.44 21.42 7.20
C PRO A 11 31.38 20.88 6.23
N ASP A 12 31.58 21.03 4.92
CA ASP A 12 30.65 20.55 3.89
C ASP A 12 30.74 19.03 3.75
N LEU A 13 31.95 18.46 3.79
CA LEU A 13 32.15 17.00 3.77
C LEU A 13 31.49 16.31 4.98
N LYS A 14 31.56 16.95 6.17
CA LYS A 14 30.86 16.46 7.37
C LYS A 14 29.33 16.52 7.20
N GLU A 15 28.79 17.60 6.65
CA GLU A 15 27.35 17.70 6.38
C GLU A 15 26.90 16.67 5.34
N LEU A 16 27.67 16.46 4.28
CA LEU A 16 27.36 15.46 3.25
C LEU A 16 27.36 14.04 3.82
N SER A 17 28.31 13.72 4.71
CA SER A 17 28.35 12.43 5.41
C SER A 17 27.11 12.24 6.30
N LEU A 18 26.74 13.25 7.08
CA LEU A 18 25.52 13.23 7.92
C LEU A 18 24.25 13.07 7.06
N MET A 19 24.13 13.83 5.98
CA MET A 19 22.98 13.72 5.08
C MET A 19 22.88 12.34 4.43
N SER A 20 24.02 11.67 4.18
CA SER A 20 24.03 10.31 3.64
C SER A 20 23.47 9.30 4.64
N SER A 21 23.86 9.37 5.92
CA SER A 21 23.31 8.49 6.94
C SER A 21 21.82 8.72 7.15
N GLU A 22 21.37 9.98 7.20
CA GLU A 22 19.94 10.31 7.34
C GLU A 22 19.11 9.81 6.14
N LYS A 23 19.67 9.86 4.91
CA LYS A 23 19.01 9.28 3.72
C LYS A 23 18.89 7.76 3.82
N ALA A 24 19.92 7.07 4.32
CA ALA A 24 19.89 5.63 4.52
C ALA A 24 18.85 5.22 5.58
N GLU A 25 18.77 5.96 6.68
CA GLU A 25 17.74 5.78 7.72
C GLU A 25 16.33 6.02 7.15
N ALA A 26 16.14 7.10 6.38
CA ALA A 26 14.87 7.40 5.74
C ALA A 26 14.44 6.33 4.73
N LEU A 27 15.39 5.79 3.94
CA LEU A 27 15.15 4.69 3.03
C LEU A 27 14.76 3.41 3.77
N THR A 28 15.42 3.12 4.89
CA THR A 28 15.10 1.96 5.73
C THR A 28 13.70 2.11 6.34
N ALA A 29 13.35 3.29 6.84
CA ALA A 29 12.02 3.59 7.36
C ALA A 29 10.94 3.46 6.26
N SER A 30 11.23 3.94 5.06
CA SER A 30 10.39 3.78 3.87
C SER A 30 10.15 2.30 3.54
N ALA A 31 11.21 1.48 3.51
CA ALA A 31 11.10 0.04 3.29
C ALA A 31 10.26 -0.65 4.38
N GLY A 32 10.41 -0.25 5.64
CA GLY A 32 9.58 -0.71 6.75
C GLY A 32 8.09 -0.38 6.55
N ALA A 33 7.77 0.84 6.11
CA ALA A 33 6.40 1.25 5.81
C ALA A 33 5.78 0.44 4.66
N VAL A 34 6.56 0.16 3.61
CA VAL A 34 6.14 -0.73 2.50
C VAL A 34 5.84 -2.13 3.01
N ALA A 35 6.74 -2.73 3.80
CA ALA A 35 6.56 -4.07 4.34
C ALA A 35 5.32 -4.18 5.25
N ALA A 36 5.12 -3.18 6.13
CA ALA A 36 3.94 -3.12 6.99
C ALA A 36 2.63 -3.02 6.17
N SER A 37 2.63 -2.19 5.13
CA SER A 37 1.50 -2.01 4.23
C SER A 37 1.19 -3.29 3.43
N ALA A 38 2.22 -3.95 2.88
CA ALA A 38 2.06 -5.22 2.18
C ALA A 38 1.47 -6.30 3.09
N GLY A 39 1.94 -6.38 4.34
CA GLY A 39 1.37 -7.30 5.33
C GLY A 39 -0.09 -6.99 5.68
N ALA A 40 -0.46 -5.73 5.80
CA ALA A 40 -1.84 -5.31 6.06
C ALA A 40 -2.77 -5.63 4.88
N ILE A 41 -2.34 -5.32 3.65
CA ILE A 41 -3.06 -5.65 2.41
C ILE A 41 -3.25 -7.17 2.30
N GLY A 42 -2.19 -7.95 2.52
CA GLY A 42 -2.24 -9.41 2.45
C GLY A 42 -3.24 -10.02 3.44
N ARG A 43 -3.22 -9.59 4.72
CA ARG A 43 -4.20 -10.04 5.72
C ARG A 43 -5.63 -9.77 5.28
N ARG A 44 -5.88 -8.58 4.72
CA ARG A 44 -7.21 -8.18 4.26
C ARG A 44 -7.69 -8.98 3.06
N LEU A 45 -6.81 -9.23 2.09
CA LEU A 45 -7.12 -10.10 0.95
C LEU A 45 -7.43 -11.53 1.42
N GLY A 46 -6.68 -12.05 2.41
CA GLY A 46 -6.96 -13.34 3.03
C GLY A 46 -8.34 -13.39 3.69
N GLN A 47 -8.71 -12.37 4.46
CA GLN A 47 -10.05 -12.26 5.05
C GLN A 47 -11.15 -12.20 3.98
N ALA A 48 -10.98 -11.36 2.96
CA ALA A 48 -11.91 -11.24 1.84
C ALA A 48 -12.13 -12.57 1.10
N ALA A 49 -11.07 -13.38 0.92
CA ALA A 49 -11.17 -14.69 0.32
C ALA A 49 -11.97 -15.68 1.20
N MET A 50 -11.78 -15.65 2.52
CA MET A 50 -12.57 -16.48 3.45
C MET A 50 -14.05 -16.08 3.44
N ASP A 51 -14.34 -14.78 3.47
CA ASP A 51 -15.70 -14.24 3.42
C ASP A 51 -16.40 -14.64 2.12
N GLU A 52 -15.71 -14.55 0.97
CA GLU A 52 -16.27 -14.97 -0.31
C GLU A 52 -16.50 -16.48 -0.36
N GLY A 53 -15.62 -17.28 0.23
CA GLY A 53 -15.84 -18.73 0.40
C GLY A 53 -17.17 -19.03 1.11
N ALA A 54 -17.51 -18.29 2.17
CA ALA A 54 -18.79 -18.43 2.85
C ALA A 54 -19.98 -18.02 1.97
N HIS A 55 -19.82 -17.03 1.07
CA HIS A 55 -20.85 -16.69 0.09
C HIS A 55 -21.05 -17.78 -0.97
N VAL A 56 -19.96 -18.34 -1.48
CA VAL A 56 -19.99 -19.46 -2.43
C VAL A 56 -20.69 -20.67 -1.83
N LEU A 57 -20.33 -21.07 -0.61
CA LEU A 57 -20.95 -22.23 0.04
C LEU A 57 -22.46 -22.04 0.25
N ARG A 58 -22.88 -20.84 0.65
CA ARG A 58 -24.32 -20.52 0.78
C ARG A 58 -25.05 -20.55 -0.56
N ALA A 59 -24.42 -20.04 -1.62
CA ALA A 59 -25.00 -20.10 -2.96
C ALA A 59 -25.10 -21.55 -3.47
N ALA A 60 -24.06 -22.35 -3.26
CA ALA A 60 -24.02 -23.76 -3.62
C ALA A 60 -25.11 -24.57 -2.89
N ALA A 61 -25.28 -24.35 -1.58
CA ALA A 61 -26.36 -24.98 -0.81
C ALA A 61 -27.73 -24.59 -1.36
N ALA A 62 -27.98 -23.30 -1.62
CA ALA A 62 -29.24 -22.82 -2.17
C ALA A 62 -29.55 -23.40 -3.56
N ILE A 63 -28.52 -23.62 -4.39
CA ILE A 63 -28.66 -24.30 -5.69
C ILE A 63 -28.96 -25.79 -5.49
N GLY A 64 -28.29 -26.46 -4.57
CA GLY A 64 -28.49 -27.89 -4.27
C GLY A 64 -29.86 -28.19 -3.66
N GLU A 65 -30.43 -27.26 -2.90
CA GLU A 65 -31.77 -27.36 -2.30
C GLU A 65 -32.90 -26.95 -3.25
N ALA A 66 -32.58 -26.40 -4.43
CA ALA A 66 -33.57 -25.92 -5.39
C ALA A 66 -34.42 -27.08 -5.93
N ARG A 67 -35.75 -26.91 -5.93
CA ARG A 67 -36.71 -27.92 -6.41
C ARG A 67 -37.08 -27.72 -7.87
N THR A 68 -36.65 -26.61 -8.47
CA THR A 68 -36.89 -26.27 -9.87
C THR A 68 -35.67 -25.59 -10.49
N PRO A 69 -35.49 -25.70 -11.83
CA PRO A 69 -34.44 -24.96 -12.52
C PRO A 69 -34.51 -23.43 -12.31
N ALA A 70 -35.72 -22.88 -12.21
CA ALA A 70 -35.92 -21.45 -11.95
C ALA A 70 -35.36 -21.02 -10.60
N GLN A 71 -35.57 -21.81 -9.54
CA GLN A 71 -35.01 -21.54 -8.20
C GLN A 71 -33.48 -21.65 -8.19
N ALA A 72 -32.91 -22.62 -8.91
CA ALA A 72 -31.47 -22.75 -9.04
C ALA A 72 -30.86 -21.52 -9.77
N ALA A 73 -31.50 -21.07 -10.85
CA ALA A 73 -31.09 -19.87 -11.58
C ALA A 73 -31.19 -18.62 -10.70
N GLU A 74 -32.27 -18.45 -9.93
CA GLU A 74 -32.43 -17.34 -8.98
C GLU A 74 -31.29 -17.30 -7.95
N ALA A 75 -30.93 -18.46 -7.38
CA ALA A 75 -29.83 -18.58 -6.42
C ALA A 75 -28.48 -18.18 -7.06
N GLN A 76 -28.22 -18.61 -8.31
CA GLN A 76 -27.03 -18.21 -9.07
C GLN A 76 -27.00 -16.70 -9.34
N PHE A 77 -28.11 -16.11 -9.82
CA PHE A 77 -28.18 -14.68 -10.11
C PHE A 77 -27.99 -13.83 -8.86
N ARG A 78 -28.61 -14.21 -7.74
CA ARG A 78 -28.45 -13.51 -6.47
C ARG A 78 -27.00 -13.54 -6.00
N TYR A 79 -26.32 -14.67 -6.13
CA TYR A 79 -24.90 -14.76 -5.83
C TYR A 79 -24.07 -13.85 -6.76
N ALA A 80 -24.30 -13.93 -8.08
CA ALA A 80 -23.54 -13.17 -9.07
C ALA A 80 -23.68 -11.64 -8.87
N LEU A 81 -24.91 -11.14 -8.69
CA LEU A 81 -25.15 -9.72 -8.41
C LEU A 81 -24.48 -9.25 -7.13
N GLY A 82 -24.57 -10.07 -6.07
CA GLY A 82 -23.89 -9.77 -4.81
C GLY A 82 -22.36 -9.78 -4.95
N TRP A 83 -21.81 -10.73 -5.71
CA TRP A 83 -20.38 -10.86 -5.96
C TRP A 83 -19.82 -9.61 -6.65
N TRP A 84 -20.51 -9.10 -7.68
CA TRP A 84 -20.10 -7.87 -8.35
C TRP A 84 -20.00 -6.67 -7.40
N SER A 85 -20.98 -6.48 -6.53
CA SER A 85 -20.95 -5.39 -5.55
C SER A 85 -19.80 -5.54 -4.55
N ARG A 86 -19.58 -6.76 -4.03
CA ARG A 86 -18.47 -7.03 -3.10
C ARG A 86 -17.11 -6.83 -3.77
N ALA A 87 -16.94 -7.33 -4.99
CA ALA A 87 -15.70 -7.18 -5.76
C ALA A 87 -15.38 -5.71 -6.06
N ALA A 88 -16.38 -4.92 -6.45
CA ALA A 88 -16.20 -3.48 -6.68
C ALA A 88 -15.76 -2.76 -5.39
N ASN A 89 -16.42 -3.06 -4.26
CA ASN A 89 -16.03 -2.49 -2.96
C ASN A 89 -14.61 -2.90 -2.55
N GLN A 90 -14.23 -4.17 -2.75
CA GLN A 90 -12.88 -4.67 -2.49
C GLN A 90 -11.82 -3.97 -3.36
N ALA A 91 -12.12 -3.68 -4.63
CA ALA A 91 -11.22 -2.98 -5.53
C ALA A 91 -10.97 -1.53 -5.09
N LEU A 92 -12.02 -0.76 -4.77
CA LEU A 92 -11.90 0.61 -4.25
C LEU A 92 -11.08 0.65 -2.96
N THR A 93 -11.36 -0.31 -2.10
CA THR A 93 -10.73 -0.49 -0.81
C THR A 93 -9.24 -0.83 -0.93
N LEU A 94 -8.88 -1.69 -1.88
CA LEU A 94 -7.48 -2.02 -2.17
C LEU A 94 -6.75 -0.81 -2.75
N ASN A 95 -7.39 -0.07 -3.65
CA ASN A 95 -6.83 1.16 -4.22
C ASN A 95 -6.51 2.20 -3.13
N ASP A 96 -7.43 2.43 -2.20
CA ASP A 96 -7.19 3.33 -1.06
C ASP A 96 -6.00 2.87 -0.20
N ALA A 97 -5.93 1.57 0.10
CA ALA A 97 -4.81 1.00 0.84
C ALA A 97 -3.46 1.17 0.11
N LEU A 98 -3.44 1.01 -1.22
CA LEU A 98 -2.23 1.21 -2.03
C LEU A 98 -1.81 2.67 -2.08
N MET A 99 -2.75 3.60 -2.21
CA MET A 99 -2.46 5.04 -2.17
C MET A 99 -1.89 5.46 -0.81
N LYS A 100 -2.46 4.94 0.28
CA LYS A 100 -1.93 5.15 1.62
C LYS A 100 -0.54 4.55 1.79
N ALA A 101 -0.31 3.34 1.30
CA ALA A 101 1.01 2.70 1.35
C ALA A 101 2.07 3.53 0.61
N GLN A 102 1.74 4.06 -0.55
CA GLN A 102 2.63 4.94 -1.31
C GLN A 102 2.93 6.23 -0.55
N ALA A 103 1.93 6.87 0.05
CA ALA A 103 2.12 8.08 0.85
C ALA A 103 3.01 7.80 2.06
N ASP A 104 2.74 6.73 2.80
CA ASP A 104 3.49 6.34 3.99
C ASP A 104 4.94 5.95 3.63
N ALA A 105 5.17 5.34 2.47
CA ALA A 105 6.51 5.02 1.97
C ALA A 105 7.34 6.27 1.60
N VAL A 106 6.72 7.30 1.02
CA VAL A 106 7.42 8.51 0.57
C VAL A 106 7.63 9.51 1.71
N ALA A 107 6.77 9.51 2.73
CA ALA A 107 6.80 10.49 3.82
C ALA A 107 8.17 10.60 4.53
N PRO A 108 8.87 9.51 4.90
CA PRO A 108 10.20 9.61 5.52
C PRO A 108 11.23 10.28 4.61
N ILE A 109 11.22 9.93 3.33
CA ILE A 109 12.14 10.48 2.32
C ILE A 109 11.89 11.97 2.16
N HIS A 110 10.62 12.37 1.98
CA HIS A 110 10.23 13.78 1.84
C HIS A 110 10.62 14.61 3.07
N LYS A 111 10.35 14.07 4.28
CA LYS A 111 10.71 14.71 5.55
C LYS A 111 12.22 14.96 5.65
N THR A 112 13.03 13.93 5.41
CA THR A 112 14.50 14.03 5.47
C THR A 112 15.04 14.96 4.39
N ALA A 113 14.56 14.86 3.15
CA ALA A 113 14.97 15.75 2.06
C ALA A 113 14.66 17.23 2.40
N THR A 114 13.47 17.51 2.93
CA THR A 114 13.06 18.87 3.33
C THR A 114 13.91 19.41 4.47
N ALA A 115 14.19 18.59 5.49
CA ALA A 115 15.05 18.97 6.60
C ALA A 115 16.47 19.30 6.13
N ASN A 116 17.03 18.45 5.26
CA ASN A 116 18.39 18.61 4.75
C ASN A 116 18.49 19.85 3.85
N ALA A 117 17.51 20.08 2.97
CA ALA A 117 17.43 21.30 2.16
C ALA A 117 17.37 22.58 3.02
N LYS A 118 16.63 22.55 4.14
CA LYS A 118 16.56 23.67 5.08
C LYS A 118 17.90 23.93 5.78
N ARG A 119 18.68 22.90 6.11
CA ARG A 119 20.01 23.06 6.72
C ARG A 119 21.02 23.59 5.71
N LEU A 120 21.02 23.08 4.48
CA LEU A 120 21.91 23.56 3.42
C LEU A 120 21.70 25.05 3.16
N ARG A 121 20.44 25.51 3.08
CA ARG A 121 20.08 26.94 2.94
C ARG A 121 20.54 27.84 4.08
N LYS A 122 20.87 27.29 5.25
CA LYS A 122 21.42 28.05 6.38
C LYS A 122 22.95 28.07 6.40
N LYS A 123 23.58 27.15 5.67
CA LYS A 123 25.05 27.05 5.55
C LYS A 123 25.60 27.78 4.33
N THR A 124 24.73 28.10 3.35
CA THR A 124 25.00 29.05 2.25
C THR A 124 24.70 30.46 2.70
#